data_AF-A0A819XFM6-F1
#
_entry.id   AF-A0A819XFM6-F1
#
_cell.length_a   1.000
_cell.length_b   1.000
_cell.length_c   1.000
_cell.angle_alpha   90.00
_cell.angle_beta   90.00
_cell.angle_gamma   90.00
#
_symmetry.space_group_name_H-M   'P 1'
#
loop_
_entity.id
_entity.type
_entity.pdbx_description
1 polymer ?
#
loop_
_entity_poly.entity_id
_entity_poly.type
_entity_poly.pdbx_seq_one_letter_code
_entity_poly.pdbx_strand_id
1 'polypeptide(L)'
;MQKKSFNYVASGSRLERVKFFDILDESDEILSHGKELNYTLEAAKPLDGDLIRWEIPFLLFRIIFCEKQIDFQPVSGISGGIPLVCFVKHEYFQLHIKPKLCQEICKILLQNFCEKQTFIKNDEGEWYGSYEELIEGKCLFKEDKIIKLLKCRSIDMLNSFLLAKGWLSHELLYHVISYHYRVEYRLSEKNDKEIAILFREKDLPTENSEFSHLDIMIGFTILSCLYRGLNLKQIKDGLIKLKMDPKRDKNMLLRTWVKENEEFPSWLNSFTTLDLENENTIEKAHIYLSRNFSFIEYYLSGIITEMTNFDVSKYLIKNIDKKFDGIVYFCDRTSKIRVILSHEQCIPLSACHIDNKKLFVYLDEVHTRGTDLKLPLTAREIVTLGKNMNKDKLMRAVMRLRDLDFKQSRVWVGCRYGCITPVDD
;
A
#
# COMPACT_ATOMS: atom_id res chain seq x y z
N MET A 1 -41.79 -26.47 -16.90
CA MET A 1 -41.88 -27.73 -16.13
C MET A 1 -41.35 -27.48 -14.72
N GLN A 2 -42.19 -27.74 -13.73
CA GLN A 2 -41.94 -27.87 -12.28
C GLN A 2 -41.18 -26.75 -11.54
N LYS A 3 -41.94 -25.82 -10.94
CA LYS A 3 -41.59 -25.21 -9.66
C LYS A 3 -41.42 -26.33 -8.62
N LYS A 4 -40.20 -26.65 -8.23
CA LYS A 4 -39.96 -27.43 -7.01
C LYS A 4 -40.22 -26.50 -5.81
N SER A 5 -41.39 -26.66 -5.22
CA SER A 5 -41.71 -26.13 -3.90
C SER A 5 -40.82 -26.81 -2.86
N PHE A 6 -39.92 -26.04 -2.24
CA PHE A 6 -39.21 -26.47 -1.04
C PHE A 6 -40.17 -26.45 0.15
N ASN A 7 -40.72 -27.62 0.48
CA ASN A 7 -41.41 -27.85 1.74
C ASN A 7 -40.37 -28.17 2.82
N TYR A 8 -39.67 -27.15 3.32
CA TYR A 8 -39.03 -27.28 4.63
C TYR A 8 -40.10 -27.04 5.70
N VAL A 9 -40.59 -28.14 6.27
CA VAL A 9 -41.43 -28.14 7.47
C VAL A 9 -40.55 -27.78 8.66
N ALA A 10 -40.20 -26.51 8.77
CA ALA A 10 -39.68 -25.92 9.99
C ALA A 10 -40.80 -25.07 10.58
N SER A 11 -41.42 -25.58 11.65
CA SER A 11 -42.31 -24.90 12.58
C SER A 11 -42.39 -23.38 12.37
N GLY A 12 -43.43 -22.91 11.66
CA GLY A 12 -43.66 -21.52 11.25
C GLY A 12 -43.93 -20.52 12.38
N SER A 13 -43.43 -20.77 13.59
CA SER A 13 -43.61 -19.91 14.77
C SER A 13 -42.31 -19.47 15.43
N ARG A 14 -41.15 -19.98 14.99
CA ARG A 14 -39.83 -19.63 15.57
C ARG A 14 -39.03 -18.60 14.78
N LEU A 15 -39.11 -18.60 13.44
CA LEU A 15 -38.36 -17.65 12.61
C LEU A 15 -38.85 -16.21 12.80
N GLU A 16 -40.16 -15.97 12.91
CA GLU A 16 -40.72 -14.62 13.08
C GLU A 16 -40.28 -13.91 14.38
N ARG A 17 -39.71 -14.64 15.35
CA ARG A 17 -39.31 -14.09 16.66
C ARG A 17 -37.84 -13.68 16.74
N VAL A 18 -37.03 -13.98 15.72
CA VAL A 18 -35.59 -13.73 15.71
C VAL A 18 -35.26 -12.80 14.55
N LYS A 19 -34.67 -11.63 14.83
CA LYS A 19 -34.11 -10.78 13.78
C LYS A 19 -32.86 -11.46 13.22
N PHE A 20 -32.98 -12.08 12.06
CA PHE A 20 -31.85 -12.59 11.29
C PHE A 20 -31.45 -11.54 10.23
N PHE A 21 -30.14 -11.36 10.03
CA PHE A 21 -29.60 -10.53 8.95
C PHE A 21 -29.40 -11.33 7.67
N ASP A 22 -28.93 -12.58 7.78
CA ASP A 22 -28.73 -13.50 6.66
C ASP A 22 -29.11 -14.94 7.05
N ILE A 23 -29.47 -15.75 6.04
CA ILE A 23 -29.68 -17.19 6.15
C ILE A 23 -28.68 -17.86 5.21
N LEU A 24 -27.82 -18.71 5.76
CA LEU A 24 -26.83 -19.48 4.99
C LEU A 24 -27.39 -20.87 4.70
N ASP A 25 -27.61 -21.16 3.42
CA ASP A 25 -27.89 -22.52 2.93
C ASP A 25 -26.55 -23.26 2.73
N GLU A 26 -26.49 -24.57 2.94
CA GLU A 26 -25.24 -25.37 2.85
C GLU A 26 -24.11 -24.87 3.79
N SER A 27 -24.48 -24.56 5.04
CA SER A 27 -23.58 -23.95 6.04
C SER A 27 -22.33 -24.78 6.34
N ASP A 28 -22.35 -26.08 6.14
CA ASP A 28 -21.20 -26.98 6.28
C ASP A 28 -20.16 -26.78 5.18
N GLU A 29 -20.58 -26.48 3.96
CA GLU A 29 -19.67 -26.09 2.88
C GLU A 29 -19.20 -24.63 3.04
N ILE A 30 -20.09 -23.72 3.41
CA ILE A 30 -19.79 -22.29 3.55
C ILE A 30 -18.89 -22.01 4.77
N LEU A 31 -19.12 -22.69 5.90
CA LEU A 31 -18.36 -22.56 7.15
C LEU A 31 -17.29 -23.65 7.29
N SER A 32 -16.90 -24.29 6.19
CA SER A 32 -15.80 -25.24 6.20
C SER A 32 -14.51 -24.58 6.70
N HIS A 33 -13.67 -25.36 7.38
CA HIS A 33 -12.44 -24.91 8.06
C HIS A 33 -11.36 -24.26 7.16
N GLY A 34 -11.61 -24.15 5.84
CA GLY A 34 -10.73 -23.48 4.89
C GLY A 34 -11.37 -22.28 4.18
N LYS A 35 -12.58 -21.87 4.58
CA LYS A 35 -13.28 -20.68 4.07
C LYS A 35 -13.46 -19.69 5.20
N GLU A 36 -13.15 -18.43 4.93
CA GLU A 36 -13.40 -17.33 5.87
C GLU A 36 -14.49 -16.41 5.29
N LEU A 37 -15.47 -16.07 6.13
CA LEU A 37 -16.51 -15.12 5.78
C LEU A 37 -16.10 -13.72 6.21
N ASN A 38 -15.71 -12.91 5.23
CA ASN A 38 -15.41 -11.50 5.45
C ASN A 38 -16.68 -10.66 5.32
N TYR A 39 -17.26 -10.28 6.46
CA TYR A 39 -18.34 -9.29 6.51
C TYR A 39 -17.73 -7.89 6.56
N THR A 40 -17.96 -7.08 5.54
CA THR A 40 -17.61 -5.66 5.59
C THR A 40 -18.62 -4.93 6.49
N LEU A 41 -18.31 -4.90 7.78
CA LEU A 41 -19.05 -4.12 8.77
C LEU A 41 -18.40 -2.73 8.84
N GLU A 42 -19.23 -1.69 8.82
CA GLU A 42 -18.81 -0.27 8.84
C GLU A 42 -18.20 0.28 7.53
N ALA A 43 -17.78 1.55 7.58
CA ALA A 43 -17.14 2.25 6.46
C ALA A 43 -15.68 1.81 6.29
N ALA A 44 -15.20 1.79 5.04
CA ALA A 44 -13.80 1.56 4.71
C ALA A 44 -12.91 2.60 5.42
N LYS A 45 -11.93 2.13 6.18
CA LYS A 45 -10.92 2.94 6.87
C LYS A 45 -9.55 2.64 6.26
N PRO A 46 -8.60 3.60 6.31
CA PRO A 46 -7.20 3.29 6.04
C PRO A 46 -6.76 2.12 6.92
N LEU A 47 -5.93 1.27 6.37
CA LEU A 47 -5.45 0.11 7.10
C LEU A 47 -4.40 0.56 8.13
N ASP A 48 -4.49 0.03 9.35
CA ASP A 48 -3.52 0.34 10.41
C ASP A 48 -2.08 0.06 9.95
N GLY A 49 -1.19 1.04 10.09
CA GLY A 49 0.20 0.95 9.65
C GLY A 49 0.45 1.26 8.17
N ASP A 50 -0.58 1.38 7.34
CA ASP A 50 -0.52 1.88 5.93
C ASP A 50 0.76 1.46 5.17
N LEU A 51 1.59 2.41 4.72
CA LEU A 51 2.84 2.16 4.00
C LEU A 51 3.86 1.32 4.79
N ILE A 52 3.88 1.43 6.12
CA ILE A 52 4.81 0.70 7.00
C ILE A 52 4.62 -0.81 6.86
N ARG A 53 3.41 -1.28 6.53
CA ARG A 53 3.15 -2.71 6.26
C ARG A 53 3.87 -3.28 5.07
N TRP A 54 4.24 -2.43 4.11
CA TRP A 54 5.07 -2.82 2.97
C TRP A 54 6.55 -2.65 3.30
N GLU A 55 6.90 -1.56 4.00
CA GLU A 55 8.28 -1.25 4.38
C GLU A 55 8.92 -2.36 5.23
N ILE A 56 8.22 -2.88 6.25
CA ILE A 56 8.77 -3.89 7.15
C ILE A 56 9.15 -5.20 6.43
N PRO A 57 8.26 -5.85 5.65
CA PRO A 57 8.66 -7.03 4.90
C PRO A 57 9.74 -6.73 3.85
N PHE A 58 9.72 -5.56 3.21
CA PHE A 58 10.83 -5.17 2.32
C PHE A 58 12.17 -5.09 3.06
N LEU A 59 12.21 -4.47 4.24
CA LEU A 59 13.41 -4.43 5.08
C LEU A 59 13.88 -5.85 5.46
N LEU A 60 12.96 -6.73 5.86
CA LEU A 60 13.30 -8.13 6.17
C LEU A 60 13.88 -8.86 4.95
N PHE A 61 13.26 -8.74 3.78
CA PHE A 61 13.77 -9.35 2.57
C PHE A 61 15.10 -8.75 2.12
N ARG A 62 15.31 -7.44 2.33
CA ARG A 62 16.59 -6.77 2.07
C ARG A 62 17.69 -7.33 2.96
N ILE A 63 17.43 -7.52 4.25
CA ILE A 63 18.38 -8.16 5.19
C ILE A 63 18.68 -9.60 4.73
N ILE A 64 17.67 -10.35 4.30
CA ILE A 64 17.84 -11.76 3.88
C ILE A 64 18.63 -11.89 2.57
N PHE A 65 18.31 -11.08 1.56
CA PHE A 65 18.83 -11.29 0.20
C PHE A 65 20.02 -10.40 -0.15
N CYS A 66 20.17 -9.23 0.49
CA CYS A 66 21.19 -8.25 0.13
C CYS A 66 22.31 -8.14 1.18
N GLU A 67 22.04 -8.47 2.45
CA GLU A 67 23.08 -8.41 3.47
C GLU A 67 23.87 -9.73 3.56
N LYS A 68 25.21 -9.62 3.48
CA LYS A 68 26.14 -10.76 3.50
C LYS A 68 26.18 -11.54 4.82
N GLN A 69 25.35 -11.20 5.80
CA GLN A 69 25.40 -11.76 7.15
C GLN A 69 24.58 -13.06 7.31
N ILE A 70 23.70 -13.33 6.35
CA ILE A 70 22.93 -14.58 6.28
C ILE A 70 23.44 -15.34 5.07
N ASP A 71 24.00 -16.54 5.26
CA ASP A 71 24.64 -17.37 4.24
C ASP A 71 23.65 -17.87 3.18
N PHE A 72 23.18 -16.98 2.31
CA PHE A 72 22.56 -17.32 1.04
C PHE A 72 23.50 -16.82 -0.04
N GLN A 73 24.11 -17.73 -0.81
CA GLN A 73 24.89 -17.31 -1.98
C GLN A 73 23.91 -16.88 -3.08
N PRO A 74 23.84 -15.59 -3.45
CA PRO A 74 23.02 -15.16 -4.57
C PRO A 74 23.61 -15.74 -5.87
N VAL A 75 22.74 -16.33 -6.70
CA VAL A 75 23.13 -16.74 -8.05
C VAL A 75 23.06 -15.51 -8.94
N SER A 76 24.13 -14.72 -8.97
CA SER A 76 24.21 -13.57 -9.87
C SER A 76 24.47 -14.02 -11.31
N GLY A 77 23.60 -13.56 -12.21
CA GLY A 77 23.88 -13.39 -13.63
C GLY A 77 23.65 -11.92 -14.01
N ILE A 78 23.82 -11.57 -15.28
CA ILE A 78 23.79 -10.20 -15.87
C ILE A 78 22.53 -9.38 -15.47
N SER A 79 21.48 -10.01 -14.93
CA SER A 79 20.18 -9.40 -14.55
C SER A 79 19.88 -9.32 -13.04
N GLY A 80 20.84 -9.58 -12.14
CA GLY A 80 20.74 -9.17 -10.72
C GLY A 80 19.59 -9.75 -9.90
N GLY A 81 19.13 -10.98 -10.18
CA GLY A 81 18.03 -11.62 -9.44
C GLY A 81 18.44 -12.18 -8.07
N ILE A 82 17.48 -12.21 -7.14
CA ILE A 82 17.65 -12.90 -5.85
C ILE A 82 17.49 -14.42 -6.01
N PRO A 83 18.19 -15.25 -5.20
CA PRO A 83 18.02 -16.70 -5.24
C PRO A 83 16.61 -17.10 -4.77
N LEU A 84 16.07 -18.16 -5.37
CA LEU A 84 14.87 -18.82 -4.85
C LEU A 84 15.25 -19.49 -3.52
N VAL A 85 14.65 -19.04 -2.42
CA VAL A 85 14.91 -19.55 -1.07
C VAL A 85 13.62 -20.11 -0.50
N CYS A 86 13.72 -21.27 0.14
CA CYS A 86 12.62 -21.89 0.88
C CYS A 86 13.14 -22.40 2.24
N PHE A 87 12.49 -22.02 3.33
CA PHE A 87 12.87 -22.44 4.68
C PHE A 87 12.22 -23.76 5.07
N VAL A 88 12.97 -24.85 4.87
CA VAL A 88 12.44 -26.21 5.13
C VAL A 88 12.39 -26.55 6.62
N LYS A 89 13.35 -26.08 7.43
CA LYS A 89 13.47 -26.45 8.85
C LYS A 89 13.08 -25.30 9.77
N HIS A 90 11.88 -25.39 10.35
CA HIS A 90 11.36 -24.40 11.32
C HIS A 90 12.31 -24.18 12.50
N GLU A 91 12.82 -25.25 13.11
CA GLU A 91 13.73 -25.16 14.25
C GLU A 91 15.03 -24.39 13.93
N TYR A 92 15.58 -24.60 12.73
CA TYR A 92 16.76 -23.86 12.29
C TYR A 92 16.45 -22.37 12.10
N PHE A 93 15.29 -22.05 11.53
CA PHE A 93 14.85 -20.66 11.40
C PHE A 93 14.73 -20.00 12.78
N GLN A 94 14.07 -20.64 13.74
CA GLN A 94 13.86 -20.08 15.08
C GLN A 94 15.17 -19.89 15.85
N LEU A 95 16.12 -20.82 15.75
CA LEU A 95 17.36 -20.78 16.53
C LEU A 95 18.48 -19.94 15.89
N HIS A 96 18.55 -19.87 14.56
CA HIS A 96 19.71 -19.28 13.87
C HIS A 96 19.39 -18.08 12.98
N ILE A 97 18.20 -18.02 12.39
CA ILE A 97 17.82 -16.97 11.44
C ILE A 97 17.04 -15.85 12.15
N LYS A 98 15.98 -16.20 12.88
CA LYS A 98 15.11 -15.25 13.58
C LYS A 98 15.89 -14.31 14.52
N PRO A 99 16.82 -14.77 15.38
CA PRO A 99 17.53 -13.86 16.29
C PRO A 99 18.38 -12.82 15.54
N LYS A 100 19.08 -13.24 14.47
CA LYS A 100 19.86 -12.32 13.62
C LYS A 100 18.96 -11.30 12.93
N LEU A 101 17.81 -11.72 12.42
CA LEU A 101 16.84 -10.83 11.80
C LEU A 101 16.26 -9.82 12.81
N CYS A 102 15.91 -10.27 14.02
CA CYS A 102 15.46 -9.40 15.11
C CYS A 102 16.50 -8.32 15.43
N GLN A 103 17.78 -8.71 15.52
CA GLN A 103 18.88 -7.80 15.83
C GLN A 103 19.06 -6.72 14.74
N GLU A 104 19.19 -7.13 13.47
CA GLU A 104 19.45 -6.16 12.38
C GLU A 104 18.22 -5.27 12.10
N ILE A 105 16.99 -5.82 12.09
CA ILE A 105 15.82 -4.97 11.91
C ILE A 105 15.63 -3.99 13.08
N CYS A 106 15.88 -4.43 14.31
CA CYS A 106 15.83 -3.56 15.49
C CYS A 106 16.79 -2.39 15.35
N LYS A 107 18.04 -2.66 14.95
CA LYS A 107 19.06 -1.64 14.70
C LYS A 107 18.64 -0.63 13.62
N ILE A 108 18.10 -1.09 12.50
CA ILE A 108 17.59 -0.21 11.43
C ILE A 108 16.44 0.65 11.94
N LEU A 109 15.46 0.06 12.65
CA LEU A 109 14.32 0.80 13.19
C LEU A 109 14.75 1.85 14.21
N LEU A 110 15.65 1.52 15.15
CA LEU A 110 16.17 2.48 16.12
C LEU A 110 16.89 3.64 15.42
N GLN A 111 17.68 3.37 14.39
CA GLN A 111 18.33 4.40 13.57
C GLN A 111 17.31 5.30 12.87
N ASN A 112 16.27 4.73 12.25
CA ASN A 112 15.22 5.48 11.56
C ASN A 112 14.46 6.45 12.48
N PHE A 113 14.28 6.07 13.76
CA PHE A 113 13.62 6.91 14.77
C PHE A 113 14.60 7.71 15.64
N CYS A 114 15.90 7.71 15.32
CA CYS A 114 16.95 8.38 16.11
C CYS A 114 16.96 7.96 17.60
N GLU A 115 16.51 6.74 17.90
CA GLU A 115 16.47 6.22 19.26
C GLU A 115 17.86 5.70 19.65
N LYS A 116 18.39 6.24 20.75
CA LYS A 116 19.73 5.91 21.26
C LYS A 116 19.68 4.79 22.30
N GLN A 117 18.53 4.59 22.93
CA GLN A 117 18.34 3.56 23.94
C GLN A 117 17.94 2.24 23.29
N THR A 118 18.69 1.18 23.58
CA THR A 118 18.34 -0.19 23.14
C THR A 118 17.31 -0.85 24.06
N PHE A 119 17.07 -0.27 25.23
CA PHE A 119 16.12 -0.74 26.23
C PHE A 119 14.89 0.15 26.32
N ILE A 120 13.78 -0.47 26.70
CA ILE A 120 12.49 0.16 26.93
C ILE A 120 12.32 0.34 28.43
N LYS A 121 12.20 1.58 28.86
CA LYS A 121 11.93 1.96 30.25
C LYS A 121 10.91 3.08 30.29
N ASN A 122 10.12 3.15 31.35
CA ASN A 122 9.24 4.30 31.58
C ASN A 122 10.03 5.53 32.08
N ASP A 123 9.34 6.66 32.22
CA ASP A 123 9.93 7.92 32.68
C ASP A 123 10.44 7.84 34.14
N GLU A 124 9.91 6.90 34.92
CA GLU A 124 10.31 6.62 36.31
C GLU A 124 11.52 5.65 36.39
N GLY A 125 11.99 5.12 35.26
CA GLY A 125 13.11 4.19 35.19
C GLY A 125 12.76 2.70 35.36
N GLU A 126 11.48 2.33 35.45
CA GLU A 126 11.01 0.94 35.44
C GLU A 126 11.39 0.28 34.11
N TRP A 127 12.14 -0.82 34.17
CA TRP A 127 12.62 -1.55 33.00
C TRP A 127 11.55 -2.50 32.44
N TYR A 128 11.28 -2.41 31.13
CA TYR A 128 10.29 -3.23 30.43
C TYR A 128 10.87 -4.30 29.51
N GLY A 129 12.13 -4.18 29.10
CA GLY A 129 12.77 -5.10 28.16
C GLY A 129 13.70 -4.35 27.21
N SER A 130 14.18 -5.02 26.18
CA SER A 130 14.81 -4.39 25.01
C SER A 130 13.87 -4.31 23.81
N TYR A 131 14.18 -3.43 22.85
CA TYR A 131 13.44 -3.38 21.58
C TYR A 131 13.59 -4.67 20.76
N GLU A 132 14.74 -5.34 20.87
CA GLU A 132 14.99 -6.62 20.23
C GLU A 132 14.13 -7.73 20.87
N GLU A 133 14.07 -7.77 22.20
CA GLU A 133 13.22 -8.71 22.95
C GLU A 133 11.73 -8.51 22.65
N LEU A 134 11.30 -7.27 22.40
CA LEU A 134 9.94 -6.98 21.94
C LEU A 134 9.66 -7.64 20.58
N ILE A 135 10.54 -7.44 19.60
CA ILE A 135 10.41 -8.00 18.25
C ILE A 135 10.47 -9.53 18.28
N GLU A 136 11.33 -10.10 19.14
CA GLU A 136 11.49 -11.55 19.31
C GLU A 136 10.36 -12.21 20.11
N GLY A 137 9.49 -11.40 20.73
CA GLY A 137 8.31 -11.87 21.46
C GLY A 137 8.60 -12.30 22.90
N LYS A 138 9.70 -11.83 23.49
CA LYS A 138 10.11 -12.14 24.87
C LYS A 138 9.49 -11.21 25.92
N CYS A 139 8.92 -10.06 25.52
CA CYS A 139 8.35 -9.05 26.43
C CYS A 139 6.85 -9.20 26.77
N LEU A 140 6.25 -10.39 26.61
CA LEU A 140 4.78 -10.59 26.64
C LEU A 140 4.07 -9.99 27.86
N PHE A 141 4.60 -10.17 29.07
CA PHE A 141 3.96 -9.71 30.31
C PHE A 141 3.92 -8.19 30.50
N LYS A 142 4.70 -7.44 29.71
CA LYS A 142 4.81 -5.98 29.81
C LYS A 142 4.38 -5.28 28.53
N GLU A 143 3.84 -6.02 27.58
CA GLU A 143 3.55 -5.53 26.24
C GLU A 143 2.53 -4.40 26.23
N ASP A 144 1.46 -4.49 27.03
CA ASP A 144 0.48 -3.40 27.16
C ASP A 144 1.12 -2.08 27.63
N LYS A 145 2.12 -2.16 28.52
CA LYS A 145 2.86 -0.99 29.00
C LYS A 145 3.77 -0.44 27.89
N ILE A 146 4.46 -1.33 27.17
CA ILE A 146 5.33 -0.98 26.04
C ILE A 146 4.53 -0.31 24.91
N ILE A 147 3.38 -0.88 24.54
CA ILE A 147 2.49 -0.34 23.51
C ILE A 147 2.05 1.07 23.87
N LYS A 148 1.61 1.30 25.12
CA LYS A 148 1.23 2.65 25.59
C LYS A 148 2.41 3.63 25.48
N LEU A 149 3.59 3.20 25.89
CA LEU A 149 4.81 4.03 25.84
C LEU A 149 5.19 4.39 24.40
N LEU A 150 5.24 3.42 23.49
CA LEU A 150 5.57 3.65 22.08
C LEU A 150 4.51 4.51 21.39
N LYS A 151 3.22 4.28 21.69
CA LYS A 151 2.12 5.10 21.20
C LYS A 151 2.28 6.58 21.58
N CYS A 152 2.75 6.85 22.80
CA CYS A 152 3.03 8.22 23.25
C CYS A 152 4.25 8.84 22.54
N ARG A 153 5.21 8.03 22.09
CA ARG A 153 6.40 8.50 21.37
C ARG A 153 6.11 8.79 19.90
N SER A 154 5.58 7.80 19.18
CA SER A 154 5.23 7.91 17.78
C SER A 154 4.35 6.72 17.36
N ILE A 155 3.25 7.01 16.66
CA ILE A 155 2.39 5.97 16.10
C ILE A 155 3.12 5.15 15.03
N ASP A 156 3.99 5.78 14.24
CA ASP A 156 4.77 5.11 13.21
C ASP A 156 5.80 4.17 13.85
N MET A 157 6.45 4.61 14.93
CA MET A 157 7.38 3.77 15.71
C MET A 157 6.65 2.55 16.28
N LEU A 158 5.50 2.77 16.91
CA LEU A 158 4.66 1.67 17.40
C LEU A 158 4.34 0.67 16.28
N ASN A 159 3.83 1.17 15.14
CA ASN A 159 3.46 0.33 14.00
C ASN A 159 4.66 -0.44 13.44
N SER A 160 5.82 0.21 13.26
CA SER A 160 7.03 -0.45 12.75
C SER A 160 7.49 -1.60 13.65
N PHE A 161 7.54 -1.39 14.98
CA PHE A 161 7.96 -2.43 15.92
C PHE A 161 6.93 -3.55 16.05
N LEU A 162 5.63 -3.25 16.07
CA LEU A 162 4.58 -4.26 16.12
C LEU A 162 4.50 -5.08 14.83
N LEU A 163 4.69 -4.46 13.67
CA LEU A 163 4.76 -5.18 12.39
C LEU A 163 6.01 -6.06 12.33
N ALA A 164 7.19 -5.55 12.73
CA ALA A 164 8.40 -6.36 12.81
C ALA A 164 8.20 -7.58 13.74
N LYS A 165 7.56 -7.38 14.89
CA LYS A 165 7.16 -8.46 15.79
C LYS A 165 6.18 -9.44 15.11
N GLY A 166 5.15 -8.95 14.42
CA GLY A 166 4.20 -9.78 13.67
C GLY A 166 4.92 -10.68 12.66
N TRP A 167 5.83 -10.11 11.89
CA TRP A 167 6.58 -10.84 10.88
C TRP A 167 7.51 -11.91 11.45
N LEU A 168 8.19 -11.63 12.57
CA LEU A 168 9.21 -12.52 13.12
C LEU A 168 8.70 -13.45 14.23
N SER A 169 7.91 -12.93 15.16
CA SER A 169 7.42 -13.69 16.32
C SER A 169 6.13 -14.44 16.09
N HIS A 170 5.26 -13.94 15.21
CA HIS A 170 4.05 -14.64 14.79
C HIS A 170 4.24 -15.41 13.48
N GLU A 171 5.49 -15.71 13.14
CA GLU A 171 5.89 -16.64 12.07
C GLU A 171 5.44 -16.27 10.64
N LEU A 172 4.94 -15.06 10.39
CA LEU A 172 4.51 -14.67 9.04
C LEU A 172 5.66 -14.74 8.03
N LEU A 173 6.87 -14.34 8.42
CA LEU A 173 8.05 -14.42 7.55
C LEU A 173 8.41 -15.87 7.23
N TYR A 174 8.45 -16.73 8.26
CA TYR A 174 8.73 -18.15 8.05
C TYR A 174 7.68 -18.77 7.14
N HIS A 175 6.41 -18.50 7.40
CA HIS A 175 5.29 -18.98 6.60
C HIS A 175 5.46 -18.56 5.13
N VAL A 176 5.65 -17.26 4.86
CA VAL A 176 5.77 -16.74 3.49
C VAL A 176 6.98 -17.32 2.76
N ILE A 177 8.15 -17.44 3.40
CA ILE A 177 9.35 -17.99 2.76
C ILE A 177 9.27 -19.52 2.60
N SER A 178 8.49 -20.22 3.42
CA SER A 178 8.36 -21.68 3.34
C SER A 178 7.51 -22.16 2.16
N TYR A 179 6.76 -21.27 1.50
CA TYR A 179 5.98 -21.62 0.32
C TYR A 179 6.84 -21.63 -0.94
N HIS A 180 6.52 -22.54 -1.86
CA HIS A 180 7.20 -22.73 -3.13
C HIS A 180 6.59 -21.83 -4.20
N TYR A 181 7.38 -20.85 -4.64
CA TYR A 181 7.01 -19.98 -5.75
C TYR A 181 6.72 -20.78 -7.05
N ARG A 182 5.65 -20.41 -7.77
CA ARG A 182 5.09 -21.08 -8.97
C ARG A 182 4.53 -22.49 -8.75
N VAL A 183 4.55 -23.00 -7.53
CA VAL A 183 3.84 -24.22 -7.15
C VAL A 183 2.63 -23.85 -6.30
N GLU A 184 2.85 -23.00 -5.29
CA GLU A 184 1.83 -22.66 -4.30
C GLU A 184 1.36 -21.20 -4.44
N TYR A 185 2.15 -20.29 -5.02
CA TYR A 185 1.74 -18.91 -5.27
C TYR A 185 2.42 -18.26 -6.49
N ARG A 186 1.77 -17.24 -7.08
CA ARG A 186 2.29 -16.39 -8.18
C ARG A 186 1.51 -15.08 -8.29
N LEU A 187 2.07 -14.07 -8.95
CA LEU A 187 1.33 -12.89 -9.40
C LEU A 187 0.16 -13.27 -10.31
N SER A 188 -0.98 -12.60 -10.14
CA SER A 188 -2.13 -12.73 -11.03
C SER A 188 -1.80 -12.24 -12.44
N GLU A 189 -2.12 -13.04 -13.46
CA GLU A 189 -1.99 -12.65 -14.87
C GLU A 189 -3.34 -12.26 -15.50
N LYS A 190 -4.46 -12.61 -14.85
CA LYS A 190 -5.81 -12.50 -15.45
C LYS A 190 -6.60 -11.26 -15.05
N ASN A 191 -6.30 -10.63 -13.92
CA ASN A 191 -7.25 -9.71 -13.27
C ASN A 191 -6.85 -8.22 -13.24
N ASP A 192 -5.86 -7.75 -14.02
CA ASP A 192 -5.25 -6.40 -13.88
C ASP A 192 -4.74 -6.10 -12.43
N LYS A 193 -4.85 -7.04 -11.50
CA LYS A 193 -4.47 -6.92 -10.08
C LYS A 193 -3.00 -7.31 -9.92
N GLU A 194 -2.20 -6.38 -9.41
CA GLU A 194 -0.76 -6.56 -9.16
C GLU A 194 -0.46 -7.24 -7.82
N ILE A 195 -1.19 -8.31 -7.52
CA ILE A 195 -1.16 -9.00 -6.23
C ILE A 195 -0.92 -10.50 -6.48
N ALA A 196 -0.19 -11.15 -5.58
CA ALA A 196 -0.01 -12.61 -5.60
C ALA A 196 -1.33 -13.35 -5.30
N ILE A 197 -1.45 -14.59 -5.78
CA ILE A 197 -2.59 -15.49 -5.57
C ILE A 197 -2.05 -16.90 -5.27
N LEU A 198 -2.74 -17.66 -4.40
CA LEU A 198 -2.45 -19.07 -4.09
C LEU A 198 -2.95 -20.03 -5.18
N PHE A 199 -2.23 -21.13 -5.37
CA PHE A 199 -2.64 -22.28 -6.20
C PHE A 199 -2.98 -23.47 -5.30
N ARG A 200 -4.10 -24.13 -5.59
CA ARG A 200 -4.50 -25.35 -4.86
C ARG A 200 -3.93 -26.62 -5.49
N GLU A 201 -3.83 -26.65 -6.82
CA GLU A 201 -3.21 -27.72 -7.61
C GLU A 201 -2.61 -27.12 -8.89
N LYS A 202 -1.66 -27.85 -9.49
CA LYS A 202 -0.87 -27.49 -10.67
C LYS A 202 -1.71 -26.69 -11.69
N ASP A 203 -1.40 -25.41 -11.81
CA ASP A 203 -1.91 -24.46 -12.82
C ASP A 203 -3.36 -23.95 -12.70
N LEU A 204 -4.11 -24.25 -11.63
CA LEU A 204 -5.44 -23.65 -11.39
C LEU A 204 -5.42 -22.65 -10.22
N PRO A 205 -5.49 -21.33 -10.49
CA PRO A 205 -5.66 -20.35 -9.43
C PRO A 205 -7.04 -20.55 -8.79
N THR A 206 -7.12 -20.49 -7.47
CA THR A 206 -8.41 -20.51 -6.78
C THR A 206 -9.16 -19.22 -7.15
N GLU A 207 -10.31 -19.34 -7.81
CA GLU A 207 -11.06 -18.20 -8.36
C GLU A 207 -11.43 -17.13 -7.30
N ASN A 208 -11.41 -17.50 -6.01
CA ASN A 208 -11.74 -16.64 -4.87
C ASN A 208 -10.68 -16.63 -3.74
N SER A 209 -9.44 -17.12 -3.96
CA SER A 209 -8.41 -17.04 -2.90
C SER A 209 -7.79 -15.64 -2.86
N GLU A 210 -8.52 -14.69 -2.31
CA GLU A 210 -7.91 -13.50 -1.72
C GLU A 210 -7.42 -13.91 -0.32
N PHE A 211 -6.23 -13.47 0.08
CA PHE A 211 -5.67 -13.87 1.38
C PHE A 211 -6.54 -13.35 2.53
N SER A 212 -6.86 -14.24 3.47
CA SER A 212 -7.39 -13.90 4.78
C SER A 212 -6.49 -12.91 5.55
N HIS A 213 -5.18 -13.04 5.40
CA HIS A 213 -4.20 -12.24 6.12
C HIS A 213 -3.44 -11.31 5.16
N LEU A 214 -3.66 -10.00 5.29
CA LEU A 214 -3.08 -9.01 4.40
C LEU A 214 -1.54 -9.07 4.35
N ASP A 215 -0.87 -9.22 5.48
CA ASP A 215 0.59 -9.23 5.49
C ASP A 215 1.19 -10.43 4.72
N ILE A 216 0.49 -11.57 4.69
CA ILE A 216 0.89 -12.74 3.90
C ILE A 216 0.79 -12.42 2.40
N MET A 217 -0.30 -11.75 1.99
CA MET A 217 -0.48 -11.27 0.63
C MET A 217 0.63 -10.30 0.20
N ILE A 218 0.97 -9.37 1.07
CA ILE A 218 2.07 -8.41 0.86
C ILE A 218 3.38 -9.18 0.65
N GLY A 219 3.69 -10.11 1.54
CA GLY A 219 4.89 -10.96 1.45
C GLY A 219 4.99 -11.70 0.14
N PHE A 220 3.94 -12.42 -0.24
CA PHE A 220 3.93 -13.17 -1.50
C PHE A 220 3.98 -12.27 -2.73
N THR A 221 3.40 -11.08 -2.67
CA THR A 221 3.47 -10.11 -3.76
C THR A 221 4.89 -9.61 -3.93
N ILE A 222 5.56 -9.22 -2.83
CA ILE A 222 6.96 -8.80 -2.85
C ILE A 222 7.85 -9.93 -3.38
N LEU A 223 7.79 -11.13 -2.81
CA LEU A 223 8.60 -12.28 -3.26
C LEU A 223 8.34 -12.62 -4.72
N SER A 224 7.07 -12.61 -5.16
CA SER A 224 6.75 -12.91 -6.56
C SER A 224 7.36 -11.88 -7.52
N CYS A 225 7.35 -10.59 -7.17
CA CYS A 225 8.00 -9.55 -7.95
C CYS A 225 9.52 -9.75 -7.96
N LEU A 226 10.13 -10.05 -6.81
CA LEU A 226 11.58 -10.27 -6.70
C LEU A 226 12.04 -11.51 -7.49
N TYR A 227 11.27 -12.61 -7.49
CA TYR A 227 11.61 -13.85 -8.19
C TYR A 227 11.30 -13.80 -9.69
N ARG A 228 10.14 -13.27 -10.07
CA ARG A 228 9.76 -13.14 -11.49
C ARG A 228 10.60 -12.09 -12.18
N GLY A 229 10.76 -10.95 -11.51
CA GLY A 229 11.01 -9.65 -12.11
C GLY A 229 9.73 -8.98 -12.62
N LEU A 230 9.79 -7.66 -12.73
CA LEU A 230 8.76 -6.83 -13.36
C LEU A 230 8.79 -7.00 -14.87
N ASN A 231 7.63 -6.94 -15.51
CA ASN A 231 7.54 -6.99 -16.97
C ASN A 231 7.81 -5.62 -17.62
N LEU A 232 7.96 -5.59 -18.96
CA LEU A 232 8.27 -4.37 -19.72
C LEU A 232 7.30 -3.20 -19.43
N LYS A 233 6.00 -3.49 -19.34
CA LYS A 233 4.99 -2.46 -19.04
C LYS A 233 5.20 -1.89 -17.63
N GLN A 234 5.43 -2.75 -16.64
CA GLN A 234 5.66 -2.33 -15.25
C GLN A 234 6.95 -1.51 -15.11
N ILE A 235 8.02 -1.88 -15.82
CA ILE A 235 9.25 -1.07 -15.89
C ILE A 235 8.97 0.31 -16.47
N LYS A 236 8.25 0.37 -17.61
CA LYS A 236 7.89 1.64 -18.24
C LYS A 236 7.05 2.51 -17.31
N ASP A 237 6.01 1.94 -16.71
CA ASP A 237 5.11 2.64 -15.78
C ASP A 237 5.88 3.16 -14.54
N GLY A 238 6.78 2.35 -13.97
CA GLY A 238 7.64 2.77 -12.86
C GLY A 238 8.60 3.90 -13.22
N LEU A 239 9.24 3.84 -14.39
CA LEU A 239 10.15 4.88 -14.87
C LEU A 239 9.42 6.19 -15.19
N ILE A 240 8.21 6.11 -15.78
CA ILE A 240 7.35 7.28 -16.02
C ILE A 240 6.96 7.91 -14.68
N LYS A 241 6.51 7.10 -13.70
CA LYS A 241 6.19 7.58 -12.35
C LYS A 241 7.39 8.29 -11.71
N LEU A 242 8.59 7.72 -11.79
CA LEU A 242 9.80 8.35 -11.25
C LEU A 242 10.15 9.64 -11.99
N LYS A 243 9.96 9.69 -13.31
CA LYS A 243 10.15 10.91 -14.09
C LYS A 243 9.18 12.02 -13.65
N MET A 244 7.99 11.67 -13.18
CA MET A 244 6.98 12.63 -12.73
C MET A 244 7.04 12.96 -11.23
N ASP A 245 7.80 12.22 -10.43
CA ASP A 245 7.94 12.47 -8.98
C ASP A 245 8.75 13.77 -8.73
N PRO A 246 8.14 14.81 -8.13
CA PRO A 246 8.81 16.08 -7.86
C PRO A 246 9.60 16.07 -6.54
N LYS A 247 9.44 15.05 -5.69
CA LYS A 247 10.05 15.00 -4.34
C LYS A 247 11.37 14.25 -4.32
N ARG A 248 11.57 13.30 -5.23
CA ARG A 248 12.73 12.40 -5.21
C ARG A 248 13.81 12.85 -6.21
N ASP A 249 15.08 12.81 -5.78
CA ASP A 249 16.20 12.96 -6.71
C ASP A 249 16.33 11.70 -7.57
N LYS A 250 15.80 11.80 -8.78
CA LYS A 250 15.70 10.72 -9.77
C LYS A 250 17.06 10.13 -10.12
N ASN A 251 18.07 10.98 -10.23
CA ASN A 251 19.43 10.57 -10.58
C ASN A 251 20.14 9.95 -9.37
N MET A 252 19.86 10.42 -8.15
CA MET A 252 20.33 9.77 -6.93
C MET A 252 19.76 8.35 -6.82
N LEU A 253 18.46 8.15 -7.05
CA LEU A 253 17.83 6.83 -6.97
C LEU A 253 18.36 5.87 -8.03
N LEU A 254 18.44 6.31 -9.29
CA LEU A 254 19.08 5.52 -10.36
C LEU A 254 20.50 5.09 -9.96
N ARG A 255 21.29 6.02 -9.39
CA ARG A 255 22.65 5.72 -8.91
C ARG A 255 22.68 4.77 -7.71
N THR A 256 21.67 4.76 -6.86
CA THR A 256 21.55 3.78 -5.78
C THR A 256 21.26 2.39 -6.35
N TRP A 257 20.37 2.30 -7.35
CA TRP A 257 20.04 1.04 -8.03
C TRP A 257 21.23 0.46 -8.81
N VAL A 258 22.10 1.35 -9.33
CA VAL A 258 23.39 1.02 -9.97
C VAL A 258 24.34 0.31 -9.01
N LYS A 259 24.36 0.64 -7.71
CA LYS A 259 25.33 0.05 -6.76
C LYS A 259 25.08 -1.42 -6.45
N GLU A 260 23.90 -1.94 -6.78
CA GLU A 260 23.54 -3.35 -6.53
C GLU A 260 24.08 -4.29 -7.62
N ASN A 261 24.54 -3.78 -8.77
CA ASN A 261 25.09 -4.57 -9.88
C ASN A 261 26.41 -3.98 -10.40
N GLU A 262 27.48 -4.76 -10.46
CA GLU A 262 28.82 -4.30 -10.87
C GLU A 262 28.91 -3.90 -12.36
N GLU A 263 28.00 -4.40 -13.21
CA GLU A 263 27.97 -4.15 -14.67
C GLU A 263 26.75 -3.31 -15.11
N PHE A 264 26.48 -2.20 -14.44
CA PHE A 264 25.37 -1.33 -14.84
C PHE A 264 25.80 -0.31 -15.92
N PRO A 265 25.01 -0.09 -16.98
CA PRO A 265 25.45 0.75 -18.09
C PRO A 265 25.33 2.24 -17.79
N SER A 266 26.30 3.02 -18.27
CA SER A 266 26.39 4.47 -18.03
C SER A 266 25.21 5.26 -18.60
N TRP A 267 24.51 4.77 -19.62
CA TRP A 267 23.34 5.46 -20.19
C TRP A 267 22.09 5.42 -19.28
N LEU A 268 22.05 4.51 -18.30
CA LEU A 268 20.93 4.33 -17.37
C LEU A 268 21.16 5.05 -16.02
N ASN A 269 22.21 5.86 -15.91
CA ASN A 269 22.53 6.62 -14.69
C ASN A 269 21.88 8.02 -14.62
N SER A 270 21.20 8.45 -15.69
CA SER A 270 20.57 9.76 -15.82
C SER A 270 19.23 9.66 -16.55
N PHE A 271 18.22 10.37 -16.06
CA PHE A 271 16.95 10.51 -16.78
C PHE A 271 17.07 11.35 -18.06
N THR A 272 18.12 12.15 -18.22
CA THR A 272 18.33 12.95 -19.45
C THR A 272 18.64 12.09 -20.66
N THR A 273 19.19 10.89 -20.44
CA THR A 273 19.56 9.93 -21.50
C THR A 273 18.49 8.85 -21.71
N LEU A 274 17.47 8.81 -20.86
CA LEU A 274 16.36 7.85 -20.94
C LEU A 274 15.21 8.41 -21.77
N ASP A 275 15.17 8.00 -23.03
CA ASP A 275 13.99 8.15 -23.86
C ASP A 275 12.95 7.06 -23.48
N LEU A 276 11.88 7.48 -22.80
CA LEU A 276 10.81 6.58 -22.34
C LEU A 276 9.75 6.29 -23.43
N GLU A 277 9.80 6.99 -24.56
CA GLU A 277 8.93 6.73 -25.70
C GLU A 277 9.51 5.60 -26.57
N ASN A 278 10.84 5.47 -26.59
CA ASN A 278 11.55 4.44 -27.34
C ASN A 278 11.49 3.07 -26.66
N GLU A 279 10.81 2.11 -27.29
CA GLU A 279 10.66 0.75 -26.79
C GLU A 279 12.00 0.02 -26.60
N ASN A 280 12.97 0.22 -27.48
CA ASN A 280 14.30 -0.41 -27.39
C ASN A 280 15.06 0.07 -26.14
N THR A 281 14.87 1.33 -25.72
CA THR A 281 15.46 1.84 -24.48
C THR A 281 14.83 1.16 -23.27
N ILE A 282 13.50 0.96 -23.29
CA ILE A 282 12.77 0.26 -22.23
C ILE A 282 13.17 -1.21 -22.15
N GLU A 283 13.33 -1.90 -23.29
CA GLU A 283 13.81 -3.28 -23.34
C GLU A 283 15.20 -3.43 -22.74
N LYS A 284 16.12 -2.52 -23.08
CA LYS A 284 17.45 -2.48 -22.47
C LYS A 284 17.37 -2.19 -20.97
N ALA A 285 16.53 -1.26 -20.54
CA ALA A 285 16.38 -0.92 -19.12
C ALA A 285 15.79 -2.09 -18.33
N HIS A 286 14.87 -2.83 -18.93
CA HIS A 286 14.25 -4.01 -18.33
C HIS A 286 15.27 -5.10 -18.01
N ILE A 287 16.31 -5.31 -18.82
CA ILE A 287 17.38 -6.29 -18.53
C ILE A 287 18.01 -6.03 -17.14
N TYR A 288 18.19 -4.76 -16.79
CA TYR A 288 18.87 -4.37 -15.54
C TYR A 288 17.90 -4.09 -14.38
N LEU A 289 16.71 -3.57 -14.66
CA LEU A 289 15.76 -3.13 -13.64
C LEU A 289 14.70 -4.19 -13.30
N SER A 290 14.42 -5.16 -14.18
CA SER A 290 13.35 -6.15 -13.98
C SER A 290 13.43 -6.84 -12.63
N ARG A 291 14.64 -7.22 -12.20
CA ARG A 291 14.88 -7.89 -10.91
C ARG A 291 15.69 -7.07 -9.92
N ASN A 292 15.90 -5.79 -10.19
CA ASN A 292 16.61 -4.92 -9.26
C ASN A 292 15.75 -4.72 -8.00
N PHE A 293 16.28 -5.07 -6.84
CA PHE A 293 15.55 -5.05 -5.58
C PHE A 293 15.01 -3.65 -5.28
N SER A 294 15.89 -2.64 -5.37
CA SER A 294 15.53 -1.27 -5.05
C SER A 294 14.54 -0.65 -6.05
N PHE A 295 14.57 -1.06 -7.33
CA PHE A 295 13.57 -0.66 -8.31
C PHE A 295 12.21 -1.30 -8.01
N ILE A 296 12.19 -2.58 -7.65
CA ILE A 296 10.96 -3.30 -7.27
C ILE A 296 10.34 -2.69 -6.01
N GLU A 297 11.16 -2.38 -5.00
CA GLU A 297 10.73 -1.67 -3.79
C GLU A 297 10.11 -0.33 -4.14
N TYR A 298 10.77 0.47 -4.99
CA TYR A 298 10.23 1.73 -5.47
C TYR A 298 8.90 1.55 -6.22
N TYR A 299 8.85 0.60 -7.15
CA TYR A 299 7.68 0.35 -7.99
C TYR A 299 6.46 -0.06 -7.15
N LEU A 300 6.62 -1.05 -6.26
CA LEU A 300 5.55 -1.52 -5.39
C LEU A 300 5.12 -0.43 -4.41
N SER A 301 6.06 0.28 -3.79
CA SER A 301 5.74 1.44 -2.93
C SER A 301 4.97 2.51 -3.71
N GLY A 302 5.34 2.75 -4.98
CA GLY A 302 4.73 3.72 -5.90
C GLY A 302 3.39 3.31 -6.52
N ILE A 303 3.01 2.03 -6.44
CA ILE A 303 1.66 1.56 -6.78
C ILE A 303 0.68 1.90 -5.64
N ILE A 304 1.18 1.89 -4.41
CA ILE A 304 0.37 2.09 -3.20
C ILE A 304 0.35 3.58 -2.81
N THR A 305 1.44 4.30 -3.03
CA THR A 305 1.45 5.77 -2.95
C THR A 305 0.74 6.34 -4.18
N GLU A 306 -0.58 6.32 -4.16
CA GLU A 306 -1.34 7.34 -4.90
C GLU A 306 -0.79 8.72 -4.53
N MET A 307 -0.84 9.70 -5.44
CA MET A 307 -0.47 11.06 -5.09
C MET A 307 -1.29 11.48 -3.87
N THR A 308 -0.62 11.88 -2.80
CA THR A 308 -1.32 12.37 -1.61
C THR A 308 -2.19 13.56 -2.01
N ASN A 309 -3.29 13.79 -1.30
CA ASN A 309 -4.14 14.95 -1.55
C ASN A 309 -3.34 16.26 -1.47
N PHE A 310 -2.30 16.31 -0.64
CA PHE A 310 -1.34 17.41 -0.62
C PHE A 310 -0.59 17.56 -1.96
N ASP A 311 -0.10 16.47 -2.54
CA ASP A 311 0.65 16.48 -3.80
C ASP A 311 -0.23 16.89 -4.98
N VAL A 312 -1.45 16.35 -5.04
CA VAL A 312 -2.44 16.77 -6.06
C VAL A 312 -2.76 18.24 -5.91
N SER A 313 -2.95 18.73 -4.68
CA SER A 313 -3.25 20.15 -4.42
C SER A 313 -2.07 21.06 -4.77
N LYS A 314 -0.84 20.62 -4.50
CA LYS A 314 0.39 21.34 -4.88
C LYS A 314 0.57 21.40 -6.40
N TYR A 315 0.18 20.35 -7.11
CA TYR A 315 0.18 20.36 -8.57
C TYR A 315 -0.92 21.27 -9.12
N LEU A 316 -2.14 21.18 -8.59
CA LEU A 316 -3.28 21.97 -9.05
C LEU A 316 -3.05 23.48 -8.85
N ILE A 317 -2.45 23.94 -7.74
CA ILE A 317 -2.25 25.37 -7.49
C ILE A 317 -1.28 26.01 -8.50
N LYS A 318 -0.39 25.20 -9.09
CA LYS A 318 0.55 25.66 -10.12
C LYS A 318 -0.04 25.72 -11.52
N ASN A 319 -1.04 24.87 -11.80
CA ASN A 319 -1.53 24.62 -13.15
C ASN A 319 -2.98 25.09 -13.38
N ILE A 320 -3.71 25.41 -12.31
CA ILE A 320 -5.07 25.93 -12.43
C ILE A 320 -5.07 27.43 -12.74
N ASP A 321 -6.20 27.90 -13.27
CA ASP A 321 -6.47 29.31 -13.55
C ASP A 321 -6.12 30.21 -12.35
N LYS A 322 -5.35 31.28 -12.62
CA LYS A 322 -4.85 32.26 -11.64
C LYS A 322 -5.94 33.00 -10.87
N LYS A 323 -7.22 32.80 -11.21
CA LYS A 323 -8.35 33.29 -10.41
C LYS A 323 -8.48 32.63 -9.02
N PHE A 324 -7.84 31.47 -8.82
CA PHE A 324 -7.86 30.77 -7.54
C PHE A 324 -6.60 31.08 -6.72
N ASP A 325 -6.81 31.58 -5.50
CA ASP A 325 -5.73 31.99 -4.58
C ASP A 325 -5.32 30.85 -3.62
N GLY A 326 -6.08 29.74 -3.60
CA GLY A 326 -5.77 28.57 -2.79
C GLY A 326 -6.59 27.32 -3.14
N ILE A 327 -6.09 26.16 -2.70
CA ILE A 327 -6.74 24.85 -2.89
C ILE A 327 -7.08 24.23 -1.55
N VAL A 328 -8.35 23.90 -1.38
CA VAL A 328 -8.89 23.19 -0.22
C VAL A 328 -8.78 21.69 -0.47
N TYR A 329 -8.19 20.97 0.47
CA TYR A 329 -8.03 19.52 0.40
C TYR A 329 -8.11 18.88 1.78
N PHE A 330 -8.29 17.56 1.81
CA PHE A 330 -8.22 16.76 3.02
C PHE A 330 -6.81 16.25 3.24
N CYS A 331 -6.21 16.59 4.38
CA CYS A 331 -4.88 16.11 4.72
C CYS A 331 -4.89 14.60 4.94
N ASP A 332 -4.13 13.86 4.14
CA ASP A 332 -4.09 12.39 4.12
C ASP A 332 -3.81 11.79 5.50
N ARG A 333 -2.95 12.44 6.29
CA ARG A 333 -2.53 11.96 7.63
C ARG A 333 -3.53 12.25 8.74
N THR A 334 -4.37 13.28 8.59
CA THR A 334 -5.22 13.77 9.70
C THR A 334 -6.69 13.77 9.38
N SER A 335 -7.07 13.53 8.12
CA SER A 335 -8.42 13.69 7.57
C SER A 335 -9.04 15.06 7.87
N LYS A 336 -8.23 16.07 8.21
CA LYS A 336 -8.65 17.44 8.47
C LYS A 336 -8.54 18.29 7.21
N ILE A 337 -9.47 19.23 7.05
CA ILE A 337 -9.50 20.15 5.92
C ILE A 337 -8.38 21.19 6.07
N ARG A 338 -7.56 21.31 5.02
CA ARG A 338 -6.48 22.29 4.90
C ARG A 338 -6.61 23.07 3.60
N VAL A 339 -5.91 24.20 3.55
CA VAL A 339 -5.79 25.05 2.37
C VAL A 339 -4.31 25.22 2.05
N ILE A 340 -3.92 24.92 0.81
CA ILE A 340 -2.62 25.33 0.26
C ILE A 340 -2.78 26.63 -0.52
N LEU A 341 -1.97 27.63 -0.18
CA LEU A 341 -1.96 28.94 -0.83
C LEU A 341 -1.01 28.95 -2.03
N SER A 342 -1.13 29.96 -2.88
CA SER A 342 -0.25 30.20 -4.04
C SER A 342 1.25 30.28 -3.71
N HIS A 343 1.60 30.62 -2.47
CA HIS A 343 2.97 30.68 -1.95
C HIS A 343 3.42 29.35 -1.30
N GLU A 344 2.73 28.25 -1.60
CA GLU A 344 2.94 26.90 -1.04
C GLU A 344 2.75 26.79 0.50
N GLN A 345 2.19 27.81 1.15
CA GLN A 345 1.88 27.77 2.57
C GLN A 345 0.60 26.97 2.85
N CYS A 346 0.65 26.07 3.84
CA CYS A 346 -0.48 25.22 4.23
C CYS A 346 -1.09 25.60 5.58
N ILE A 347 -2.34 26.05 5.56
CA ILE A 347 -3.08 26.48 6.77
C ILE A 347 -4.39 25.69 6.95
N PRO A 348 -4.92 25.57 8.18
CA PRO A 348 -6.28 25.05 8.38
C PRO A 348 -7.32 25.95 7.70
N LEU A 349 -8.42 25.38 7.17
CA LEU A 349 -9.49 26.16 6.54
C LEU A 349 -10.10 27.20 7.50
N SER A 350 -10.17 26.89 8.80
CA SER A 350 -10.64 27.81 9.84
C SER A 350 -9.77 29.06 10.01
N ALA A 351 -8.51 29.01 9.59
CA ALA A 351 -7.56 30.12 9.64
C ALA A 351 -7.37 30.81 8.28
N CYS A 352 -8.12 30.39 7.26
CA CYS A 352 -8.05 30.98 5.92
C CYS A 352 -9.03 32.15 5.79
N HIS A 353 -8.53 33.32 5.39
CA HIS A 353 -9.32 34.54 5.21
C HIS A 353 -9.66 34.82 3.73
N ILE A 354 -9.41 33.88 2.83
CA ILE A 354 -9.70 34.00 1.40
C ILE A 354 -11.18 33.74 1.16
N ASP A 355 -11.81 34.53 0.28
CA ASP A 355 -13.19 34.30 -0.15
C ASP A 355 -13.33 32.91 -0.79
N ASN A 356 -14.34 32.16 -0.38
CA ASN A 356 -14.68 30.84 -0.93
C ASN A 356 -14.79 30.83 -2.46
N LYS A 357 -15.13 31.96 -3.10
CA LYS A 357 -15.15 32.09 -4.57
C LYS A 357 -13.79 31.98 -5.24
N LYS A 358 -12.72 32.24 -4.49
CA LYS A 358 -11.32 32.17 -4.94
C LYS A 358 -10.61 30.89 -4.48
N LEU A 359 -11.34 29.97 -3.86
CA LEU A 359 -10.81 28.68 -3.43
C LEU A 359 -11.25 27.59 -4.40
N PHE A 360 -10.31 26.75 -4.82
CA PHE A 360 -10.60 25.53 -5.55
C PHE A 360 -10.70 24.37 -4.56
N VAL A 361 -11.74 23.53 -4.65
CA VAL A 361 -11.92 22.40 -3.73
C VAL A 361 -11.58 21.11 -4.44
N TYR A 362 -10.59 20.39 -3.92
CA TYR A 362 -10.22 19.06 -4.36
C TYR A 362 -10.74 18.01 -3.37
N LEU A 363 -11.42 16.99 -3.89
CA LEU A 363 -11.95 15.86 -3.13
C LEU A 363 -11.51 14.55 -3.80
N ASP A 364 -10.91 13.66 -3.00
CA ASP A 364 -10.63 12.28 -3.40
C ASP A 364 -11.89 11.39 -3.22
N GLU A 365 -11.78 10.10 -3.59
CA GLU A 365 -12.89 9.16 -3.48
C GLU A 365 -13.41 9.04 -2.03
N VAL A 366 -12.51 8.96 -1.05
CA VAL A 366 -12.85 8.72 0.35
C VAL A 366 -13.64 9.89 0.93
N HIS A 367 -13.21 11.12 0.66
CA HIS A 367 -13.80 12.35 1.17
C HIS A 367 -15.01 12.82 0.32
N THR A 368 -15.40 12.08 -0.72
CA THR A 368 -16.72 12.21 -1.37
C THR A 368 -17.87 11.63 -0.52
N ARG A 369 -17.61 11.10 0.69
CA ARG A 369 -18.66 10.71 1.66
C ARG A 369 -18.59 11.52 2.95
N GLY A 370 -19.73 11.83 3.57
CA GLY A 370 -19.82 12.40 4.93
C GLY A 370 -19.34 13.84 5.11
N THR A 371 -18.59 14.40 4.17
CA THR A 371 -18.16 15.81 4.20
C THR A 371 -19.32 16.78 3.88
N ASP A 372 -19.50 17.82 4.69
CA ASP A 372 -20.40 18.95 4.39
C ASP A 372 -19.57 20.23 4.20
N LEU A 373 -19.31 20.58 2.94
CA LEU A 373 -18.63 21.81 2.55
C LEU A 373 -19.66 22.72 1.87
N LYS A 374 -19.84 23.93 2.41
CA LYS A 374 -20.74 24.92 1.81
C LYS A 374 -20.09 25.52 0.57
N LEU A 375 -20.46 25.00 -0.60
CA LEU A 375 -20.00 25.50 -1.89
C LEU A 375 -20.86 26.68 -2.36
N PRO A 376 -20.29 27.67 -3.06
CA PRO A 376 -21.06 28.81 -3.56
C PRO A 376 -22.09 28.37 -4.62
N LEU A 377 -23.18 29.13 -4.76
CA LEU A 377 -24.25 28.87 -5.75
C LEU A 377 -23.75 28.94 -7.20
N THR A 378 -22.61 29.59 -7.45
CA THR A 378 -21.97 29.68 -8.77
C THR A 378 -20.89 28.62 -8.99
N ALA A 379 -20.77 27.64 -8.09
CA ALA A 379 -19.75 26.62 -8.18
C ALA A 379 -19.87 25.80 -9.46
N ARG A 380 -18.72 25.49 -10.05
CA ARG A 380 -18.60 24.54 -11.16
C ARG A 380 -17.80 23.35 -10.69
N GLU A 381 -18.38 22.17 -10.81
CA GLU A 381 -17.73 20.92 -10.45
C GLU A 381 -17.14 20.24 -11.67
N ILE A 382 -15.94 19.68 -11.50
CA ILE A 382 -15.30 18.81 -12.47
C ILE A 382 -15.39 17.40 -11.90
N VAL A 383 -16.11 16.52 -12.60
CA VAL A 383 -16.19 15.10 -12.24
C VAL A 383 -15.30 14.31 -13.19
N THR A 384 -14.27 13.68 -12.64
CA THR A 384 -13.38 12.79 -13.39
C THR A 384 -13.97 11.39 -13.48
N LEU A 385 -13.99 10.83 -14.69
CA LEU A 385 -14.47 9.47 -14.95
C LEU A 385 -13.28 8.55 -15.16
N GLY A 386 -13.11 7.58 -14.26
CA GLY A 386 -12.09 6.52 -14.34
C GLY A 386 -12.67 5.17 -14.81
N LYS A 387 -11.79 4.27 -15.27
CA LYS A 387 -12.14 2.93 -15.81
C LYS A 387 -12.98 2.08 -14.83
N ASN A 388 -12.79 2.27 -13.52
CA ASN A 388 -13.46 1.51 -12.46
C ASN A 388 -14.56 2.30 -11.73
N MET A 389 -15.07 3.39 -12.31
CA MET A 389 -16.17 4.18 -11.74
C MET A 389 -17.48 3.42 -11.82
N ASN A 390 -18.05 3.04 -10.67
CA ASN A 390 -19.39 2.43 -10.61
C ASN A 390 -20.47 3.48 -10.33
N LYS A 391 -21.75 3.10 -10.51
CA LYS A 391 -22.90 4.00 -10.31
C LYS A 391 -22.88 4.67 -8.94
N ASP A 392 -22.55 3.95 -7.88
CA ASP A 392 -22.57 4.51 -6.53
C ASP A 392 -21.46 5.52 -6.30
N LYS A 393 -20.22 5.23 -6.75
CA LYS A 393 -19.10 6.17 -6.68
C LYS A 393 -19.41 7.43 -7.50
N LEU A 394 -19.97 7.26 -8.69
CA LEU A 394 -20.43 8.34 -9.54
C LEU A 394 -21.46 9.21 -8.83
N MET A 395 -22.53 8.61 -8.29
CA MET A 395 -23.59 9.33 -7.61
C MET A 395 -23.09 10.07 -6.36
N ARG A 396 -22.13 9.50 -5.63
CA ARG A 396 -21.53 10.14 -4.45
C ARG A 396 -20.68 11.36 -4.79
N ALA A 397 -19.84 11.25 -5.83
CA ALA A 397 -19.13 12.41 -6.36
C ALA A 397 -20.16 13.46 -6.81
N VAL A 398 -21.20 13.01 -7.50
CA VAL A 398 -22.14 13.91 -8.17
C VAL A 398 -23.01 14.74 -7.23
N MET A 399 -23.44 14.13 -6.13
CA MET A 399 -24.34 14.74 -5.17
C MET A 399 -23.63 15.72 -4.21
N ARG A 400 -22.39 16.13 -4.54
CA ARG A 400 -21.67 17.17 -3.79
C ARG A 400 -22.14 18.57 -4.13
N LEU A 401 -22.54 18.82 -5.38
CA LEU A 401 -23.34 19.98 -5.74
C LEU A 401 -24.82 19.63 -5.58
N ARG A 402 -25.49 20.30 -4.64
CA ARG A 402 -26.91 20.05 -4.31
C ARG A 402 -27.86 21.08 -4.94
N ASP A 403 -27.34 22.22 -5.40
CA ASP A 403 -28.12 23.37 -5.89
C ASP A 403 -28.01 23.51 -7.42
N LEU A 404 -28.14 22.38 -8.13
CA LEU A 404 -28.03 22.31 -9.60
C LEU A 404 -29.16 23.05 -10.33
N ASP A 405 -30.34 23.12 -9.71
CA ASP A 405 -31.50 23.85 -10.26
C ASP A 405 -31.30 25.38 -10.24
N PHE A 406 -30.24 25.87 -9.60
CA PHE A 406 -29.91 27.28 -9.53
C PHE A 406 -28.82 27.66 -10.55
N LYS A 407 -27.58 27.85 -10.09
CA LYS A 407 -26.46 28.30 -10.93
C LYS A 407 -25.25 27.36 -10.84
N GLN A 408 -25.38 26.26 -10.11
CA GLN A 408 -24.33 25.25 -10.05
C GLN A 408 -24.33 24.46 -11.36
N SER A 409 -23.14 24.18 -11.87
CA SER A 409 -22.98 23.44 -13.13
C SER A 409 -21.82 22.47 -13.04
N ARG A 410 -21.79 21.52 -13.96
CA ARG A 410 -20.96 20.31 -13.84
C ARG A 410 -20.34 19.98 -15.18
N VAL A 411 -19.07 19.63 -15.16
CA VAL A 411 -18.31 19.23 -16.34
C VAL A 411 -17.78 17.83 -16.12
N TRP A 412 -17.99 16.98 -17.11
CA TRP A 412 -17.52 15.61 -17.12
C TRP A 412 -16.19 15.53 -17.85
N VAL A 413 -15.17 14.99 -17.20
CA VAL A 413 -13.85 14.80 -17.80
C VAL A 413 -13.54 13.31 -17.79
N GLY A 414 -13.63 12.68 -18.96
CA GLY A 414 -13.17 11.31 -19.15
C GLY A 414 -11.71 11.31 -19.57
N CYS A 415 -10.88 10.59 -18.82
CA CYS A 415 -9.49 10.38 -19.23
C CYS A 415 -9.39 9.06 -20.00
N ARG A 416 -8.69 9.06 -21.14
CA ARG A 416 -8.42 7.83 -21.92
C ARG A 416 -7.57 6.81 -21.13
N TYR A 417 -6.89 7.29 -20.09
CA TYR A 417 -6.16 6.50 -19.09
C TYR A 417 -6.55 7.06 -17.72
N GLY A 418 -7.09 6.24 -16.82
CA GLY A 418 -7.61 6.72 -15.54
C GLY A 418 -6.59 7.58 -14.76
N CYS A 419 -7.10 8.66 -14.15
CA CYS A 419 -6.42 9.70 -13.35
C CYS A 419 -6.13 11.02 -14.08
N ILE A 420 -6.20 12.13 -13.33
CA ILE A 420 -5.70 13.45 -13.78
C ILE A 420 -4.18 13.31 -13.86
N THR A 421 -3.66 12.96 -15.02
CA THR A 421 -2.23 12.99 -15.30
C THR A 421 -1.88 14.33 -15.96
N PRO A 422 -0.74 14.95 -15.62
CA PRO A 422 -0.16 16.02 -16.43
C PRO A 422 -0.03 15.53 -17.88
N VAL A 423 -0.58 16.27 -18.82
CA VAL A 423 -0.24 16.14 -20.25
C VAL A 423 0.58 17.38 -20.56
N ASP A 424 1.86 17.20 -20.85
CA ASP A 424 2.71 18.25 -21.38
C ASP A 424 2.34 18.43 -22.87
N ASP A 425 2.05 19.66 -23.29
CA ASP A 425 1.97 20.08 -24.70
C ASP A 425 3.37 20.13 -25.34
#